data_AF-A0A0L7KGT5-F1
#
_entry.id   AF-A0A0L7KGT5-F1
#
_cell.length_a   1.000
_cell.length_b   1.000
_cell.length_c   1.000
_cell.angle_alpha   90.00
_cell.angle_beta   90.00
_cell.angle_gamma   90.00
#
_symmetry.space_group_name_H-M   'P 1'
#
loop_
_entity.id
_entity.type
_entity.pdbx_description
1 polymer ?
#
loop_
_entity_poly.entity_id
_entity_poly.type
_entity_poly.pdbx_seq_one_letter_code
_entity_poly.pdbx_strand_id
1 'polypeptide(L)'
;MNLQTLFQDFNPSKFVVHTCLLIFTILLALKLDNSITWSYWAVFAPIWVWKHLVVFGASVGTYIWWQYPHFRLEGEAYIHYKAMLISLAIHLILLMFELLVCDQLTTGRHLWILVFIPLIFISIVSIAICIWSVKHDRSYELELFCAVNILQFIFLALKLDDFINWSWEVVFVPLWILMCLSLVEVNIQQRRTSFNSAMAYTFTVCPILVFQVLLTNKLDDGLALQYIVVVSPLFVSFATLIIMSFSSKGGNK
;
A
#
# COMPACT_ATOMS: atom_id res chain seq x y z
N MET A 1 -21.51 -13.14 -19.20
CA MET A 1 -20.85 -11.83 -19.01
C MET A 1 -20.16 -11.48 -20.31
N ASN A 2 -20.38 -10.27 -20.83
CA ASN A 2 -19.79 -9.83 -22.09
C ASN A 2 -18.31 -9.49 -21.84
N LEU A 3 -17.36 -10.19 -22.47
CA LEU A 3 -15.92 -9.96 -22.22
C LEU A 3 -15.52 -8.50 -22.51
N GLN A 4 -16.18 -7.86 -23.47
CA GLN A 4 -15.98 -6.45 -23.79
C GLN A 4 -16.31 -5.51 -22.61
N THR A 5 -17.40 -5.76 -21.87
CA THR A 5 -17.74 -4.91 -20.71
C THR A 5 -16.77 -5.10 -19.55
N LEU A 6 -16.18 -6.29 -19.42
CA LEU A 6 -15.20 -6.60 -18.37
C LEU A 6 -13.85 -5.90 -18.62
N PHE A 7 -13.41 -5.81 -19.87
CA PHE A 7 -12.19 -5.06 -20.22
C PHE A 7 -12.41 -3.54 -20.22
N GLN A 8 -13.64 -3.07 -20.36
CA GLN A 8 -13.97 -1.64 -20.36
C GLN A 8 -13.89 -1.00 -18.96
N ASP A 9 -14.16 -1.77 -17.91
CA ASP A 9 -14.10 -1.35 -16.49
C ASP A 9 -12.77 -1.75 -15.81
N PHE A 10 -11.74 -2.08 -16.61
CA PHE A 10 -10.44 -2.51 -16.11
C PHE A 10 -9.58 -1.31 -15.67
N ASN A 11 -9.13 -1.33 -14.42
CA ASN A 11 -8.18 -0.39 -13.88
C ASN A 11 -6.75 -1.00 -13.85
N PRO A 12 -5.90 -0.71 -14.85
CA PRO A 12 -4.59 -1.35 -14.97
C PRO A 12 -3.63 -0.99 -13.83
N SER A 13 -3.71 0.22 -13.28
CA SER A 13 -2.79 0.64 -12.22
C SER A 13 -3.06 -0.12 -10.92
N LYS A 14 -4.34 -0.23 -10.51
CA LYS A 14 -4.73 -1.01 -9.33
C LYS A 14 -4.37 -2.49 -9.49
N PHE A 15 -4.62 -3.06 -10.67
CA PHE A 15 -4.26 -4.44 -10.96
C PHE A 15 -2.76 -4.71 -10.80
N VAL A 16 -1.91 -3.85 -11.39
CA VAL A 16 -0.45 -3.96 -11.26
C VAL A 16 -0.01 -3.87 -9.80
N VAL A 17 -0.52 -2.88 -9.05
CA VAL A 17 -0.18 -2.68 -7.63
C VAL A 17 -0.49 -3.92 -6.81
N HIS A 18 -1.74 -4.41 -6.86
CA HIS A 18 -2.17 -5.54 -6.02
C HIS A 18 -1.49 -6.86 -6.43
N THR A 19 -1.21 -7.05 -7.72
CA THR A 19 -0.47 -8.23 -8.20
C THR A 19 0.97 -8.20 -7.72
N CYS A 20 1.65 -7.05 -7.84
CA CYS A 20 3.02 -6.88 -7.35
C CYS A 20 3.10 -7.09 -5.83
N LEU A 21 2.17 -6.54 -5.06
CA LEU A 21 2.11 -6.73 -3.61
C LEU A 21 1.86 -8.21 -3.24
N LEU A 22 0.94 -8.89 -3.93
CA LEU A 22 0.69 -10.32 -3.70
C LEU A 22 1.96 -11.16 -3.94
N ILE A 23 2.64 -10.98 -5.07
CA ILE A 23 3.85 -11.73 -5.40
C ILE A 23 4.96 -11.41 -4.38
N PHE A 24 5.16 -10.14 -4.06
CA PHE A 24 6.13 -9.72 -3.04
C PHE A 24 5.88 -10.40 -1.70
N THR A 25 4.63 -10.37 -1.23
CA THR A 25 4.23 -10.96 0.04
C THR A 25 4.46 -12.47 0.06
N ILE A 26 4.17 -13.19 -1.03
CA ILE A 26 4.47 -14.63 -1.16
C ILE A 26 5.97 -14.88 -1.08
N LEU A 27 6.77 -14.14 -1.86
CA LEU A 27 8.23 -14.30 -1.87
C LEU A 27 8.85 -13.98 -0.51
N LEU A 28 8.36 -12.93 0.17
CA LEU A 28 8.82 -12.55 1.50
C LEU A 28 8.49 -13.64 2.53
N ALA A 29 7.26 -14.16 2.53
CA ALA A 29 6.87 -15.23 3.44
C ALA A 29 7.73 -16.49 3.23
N LEU A 30 7.91 -16.92 1.98
CA LEU A 30 8.77 -18.06 1.64
C LEU A 30 10.23 -17.83 2.04
N LYS A 31 10.72 -16.60 1.94
CA LYS A 31 12.07 -16.23 2.37
C LYS A 31 12.21 -16.30 3.88
N LEU A 32 11.25 -15.76 4.63
CA LEU A 32 11.22 -15.79 6.09
C LEU A 32 11.07 -17.22 6.64
N ASP A 33 10.39 -18.10 5.89
CA ASP A 33 10.30 -19.54 6.19
C ASP A 33 11.54 -20.35 5.75
N ASN A 34 12.60 -19.69 5.25
CA ASN A 34 13.81 -20.33 4.70
C ASN A 34 13.53 -21.36 3.59
N SER A 35 12.37 -21.27 2.93
CA SER A 35 12.00 -22.16 1.82
C SER A 35 12.72 -21.80 0.52
N ILE A 36 13.14 -20.53 0.39
CA ILE A 36 13.94 -20.03 -0.74
C ILE A 36 15.24 -19.40 -0.25
N THR A 37 16.33 -19.63 -0.98
CA THR A 37 17.67 -19.09 -0.68
C THR A 37 17.96 -17.77 -1.39
N TRP A 38 16.99 -17.19 -2.08
CA TRP A 38 17.15 -15.95 -2.86
C TRP A 38 17.58 -14.76 -1.99
N SER A 39 18.26 -13.79 -2.60
CA SER A 39 18.60 -12.53 -1.93
C SER A 39 17.35 -11.66 -1.72
N TYR A 40 17.37 -10.77 -0.72
CA TYR A 40 16.28 -9.82 -0.51
C TYR A 40 16.04 -8.93 -1.72
N TRP A 41 17.09 -8.60 -2.48
CA TRP A 41 16.99 -7.89 -3.75
C TRP A 41 16.08 -8.58 -4.77
N ALA A 42 16.17 -9.91 -4.87
CA ALA A 42 15.31 -10.71 -5.75
C ALA A 42 13.87 -10.83 -5.19
N VAL A 43 13.73 -10.94 -3.86
CA VAL A 43 12.40 -10.96 -3.20
C VAL A 43 11.64 -9.66 -3.43
N PHE A 44 12.32 -8.51 -3.45
CA PHE A 44 11.73 -7.20 -3.69
C PHE A 44 11.47 -6.89 -5.19
N ALA A 45 11.85 -7.77 -6.12
CA ALA A 45 11.70 -7.55 -7.56
C ALA A 45 10.29 -7.11 -8.02
N PRO A 46 9.17 -7.66 -7.49
CA PRO A 46 7.83 -7.20 -7.86
C PRO A 46 7.59 -5.72 -7.52
N ILE A 47 8.16 -5.24 -6.42
CA ILE A 47 8.07 -3.84 -6.00
C ILE A 47 8.88 -2.96 -6.94
N TRP A 48 10.10 -3.37 -7.30
CA TRP A 48 10.94 -2.63 -8.27
C TRP A 48 10.23 -2.46 -9.60
N VAL A 49 9.60 -3.51 -10.12
CA VAL A 49 8.82 -3.47 -11.36
C VAL A 49 7.68 -2.45 -11.25
N TRP A 50 6.94 -2.46 -10.14
CA TRP A 50 5.86 -1.49 -9.91
C TRP A 50 6.39 -0.05 -9.90
N LYS A 51 7.46 0.25 -9.14
CA LYS A 51 8.01 1.61 -9.08
C LYS A 51 8.58 2.06 -10.41
N HIS A 52 9.26 1.18 -11.16
CA HIS A 52 9.73 1.49 -12.51
C HIS A 52 8.59 1.87 -13.45
N LEU A 53 7.45 1.18 -13.38
CA LEU A 53 6.27 1.53 -14.16
C LEU A 53 5.74 2.92 -13.82
N VAL A 54 5.72 3.31 -12.53
CA VAL A 54 5.31 4.66 -12.10
C VAL A 54 6.27 5.72 -12.63
N VAL A 55 7.58 5.51 -12.50
CA VAL A 55 8.60 6.46 -13.02
C VAL A 55 8.49 6.58 -14.54
N PHE A 56 8.31 5.46 -15.25
CA PHE A 56 8.12 5.46 -16.70
C PHE A 56 6.84 6.19 -17.12
N GLY A 57 5.73 5.97 -16.41
CA GLY A 57 4.49 6.71 -16.68
C GLY A 57 4.66 8.22 -16.50
N ALA A 58 5.34 8.64 -15.43
CA ALA A 58 5.58 10.06 -15.18
C ALA A 58 6.58 10.68 -16.16
N SER A 59 7.58 9.93 -16.63
CA SER A 59 8.53 10.43 -17.65
C SER A 59 7.85 10.63 -19.00
N VAL A 60 7.01 9.69 -19.43
CA VAL A 60 6.17 9.84 -20.63
C VAL A 60 5.20 11.02 -20.49
N GLY A 61 4.53 11.16 -19.35
CA GLY A 61 3.64 12.29 -19.08
C GLY A 61 4.37 13.64 -19.14
N THR A 62 5.58 13.72 -18.58
CA THR A 62 6.43 14.92 -18.63
C THR A 62 6.92 15.23 -20.05
N TYR A 63 7.26 14.20 -20.82
CA TYR A 63 7.66 14.36 -22.22
C TYR A 63 6.52 14.96 -23.06
N ILE A 64 5.30 14.41 -22.94
CA ILE A 64 4.11 14.91 -23.63
C ILE A 64 3.80 16.36 -23.21
N TRP A 65 3.91 16.65 -21.92
CA TRP A 65 3.70 18.01 -21.38
C TRP A 65 4.67 19.05 -21.95
N TRP A 66 5.91 18.65 -22.27
CA TRP A 66 6.84 19.51 -22.98
C TRP A 66 6.44 19.66 -24.44
N GLN A 67 6.21 18.56 -25.14
CA GLN A 67 5.96 18.56 -26.58
C GLN A 67 4.71 19.36 -26.99
N TYR A 68 3.68 19.37 -26.14
CA TYR A 68 2.40 20.02 -26.44
C TYR A 68 2.05 21.13 -25.42
N PRO A 69 2.59 22.34 -25.60
CA PRO A 69 2.37 23.45 -24.66
C PRO A 69 0.91 23.95 -24.63
N HIS A 70 0.09 23.59 -25.63
CA HIS A 70 -1.34 23.94 -25.65
C HIS A 70 -2.12 23.40 -24.44
N PHE A 71 -1.72 22.26 -23.87
CA PHE A 71 -2.31 21.72 -22.64
C PHE A 71 -2.11 22.60 -21.40
N ARG A 72 -1.24 23.62 -21.47
CA ARG A 72 -1.03 24.58 -20.36
C ARG A 72 -2.16 25.60 -20.23
N LEU A 73 -2.94 25.79 -21.29
CA LEU A 73 -4.06 26.74 -21.33
C LEU A 73 -5.34 26.12 -20.75
N GLU A 74 -5.43 24.79 -20.75
CA GLU A 74 -6.51 24.04 -20.11
C GLU A 74 -6.18 23.86 -18.61
N GLY A 75 -6.91 24.58 -17.75
CA GLY A 75 -6.68 24.55 -16.29
C GLY A 75 -6.78 23.14 -15.67
N GLU A 76 -7.64 22.28 -16.21
CA GLU A 76 -7.83 20.88 -15.81
C GLU A 76 -6.54 20.05 -16.03
N ALA A 77 -5.95 20.12 -17.23
CA ALA A 77 -4.73 19.38 -17.58
C ALA A 77 -3.54 19.76 -16.68
N TYR A 78 -3.46 21.04 -16.30
CA TYR A 78 -2.44 21.54 -15.37
C TYR A 78 -2.58 20.95 -13.96
N ILE A 79 -3.82 20.79 -13.46
CA ILE A 79 -4.08 20.18 -12.15
C ILE A 79 -3.70 18.69 -12.19
N HIS A 80 -4.09 17.96 -13.25
CA HIS A 80 -3.72 16.55 -13.42
C HIS A 80 -2.20 16.34 -13.51
N TYR A 81 -1.49 17.19 -14.24
CA TYR A 81 -0.03 17.13 -14.32
C TYR A 81 0.63 17.37 -12.96
N LYS A 82 0.17 18.38 -12.19
CA LYS A 82 0.65 18.60 -10.82
C LYS A 82 0.39 17.42 -9.91
N ALA A 83 -0.79 16.81 -10.00
CA ALA A 83 -1.14 15.63 -9.21
C ALA A 83 -0.22 14.44 -9.54
N MET A 84 0.10 14.24 -10.82
CA MET A 84 1.06 13.24 -11.29
C MET A 84 2.45 13.47 -10.69
N LEU A 85 2.96 14.71 -10.68
CA LEU A 85 4.27 15.03 -10.08
C LEU A 85 4.31 14.80 -8.57
N ILE A 86 3.25 15.18 -7.86
CA ILE A 86 3.13 14.89 -6.41
C ILE A 86 3.13 13.38 -6.18
N SER A 87 2.37 12.62 -6.98
CA SER A 87 2.34 11.16 -6.89
C SER A 87 3.71 10.55 -7.16
N LEU A 88 4.44 11.02 -8.18
CA LEU A 88 5.80 10.59 -8.47
C LEU A 88 6.73 10.85 -7.28
N ALA A 89 6.68 12.06 -6.69
CA ALA A 89 7.51 12.42 -5.55
C ALA A 89 7.28 11.47 -4.35
N ILE A 90 6.02 11.16 -4.03
CA ILE A 90 5.67 10.20 -2.97
C ILE A 90 6.24 8.82 -3.30
N HIS A 91 6.10 8.34 -4.54
CA HIS A 91 6.63 7.03 -4.95
C HIS A 91 8.16 6.96 -4.90
N LEU A 92 8.87 8.04 -5.20
CA LEU A 92 10.33 8.10 -5.10
C LEU A 92 10.81 8.05 -3.64
N ILE A 93 10.10 8.71 -2.72
CA ILE A 93 10.43 8.64 -1.29
C ILE A 93 10.08 7.25 -0.72
N LEU A 94 8.98 6.62 -1.17
CA LEU A 94 8.67 5.21 -0.84
C LEU A 94 9.72 4.25 -1.40
N LEU A 95 10.21 4.48 -2.62
CA LEU A 95 11.31 3.70 -3.20
C LEU A 95 12.58 3.84 -2.35
N MET A 96 12.88 5.05 -1.85
CA MET A 96 13.99 5.26 -0.91
C MET A 96 13.83 4.42 0.36
N PHE A 97 12.64 4.40 0.96
CA PHE A 97 12.35 3.52 2.10
C PHE A 97 12.56 2.04 1.77
N GLU A 98 11.99 1.57 0.66
CA GLU A 98 12.08 0.17 0.22
C GLU A 98 13.54 -0.27 -0.02
N LEU A 99 14.36 0.61 -0.61
CA LEU A 99 15.80 0.37 -0.81
C LEU A 99 16.54 0.25 0.53
N LEU A 100 16.26 1.15 1.48
CA LEU A 100 16.87 1.11 2.82
C LEU A 100 16.45 -0.15 3.59
N VAL A 101 15.19 -0.57 3.49
CA VAL A 101 14.70 -1.83 4.10
C VAL A 101 15.41 -3.03 3.47
N CYS A 102 15.51 -3.08 2.14
CA CYS A 102 16.19 -4.18 1.44
C CYS A 102 17.67 -4.28 1.82
N ASP A 103 18.37 -3.15 1.91
CA ASP A 103 19.77 -3.11 2.35
C ASP A 103 19.91 -3.55 3.81
N GLN A 104 19.05 -3.03 4.70
CA GLN A 104 19.07 -3.37 6.12
C GLN A 104 18.77 -4.85 6.37
N LEU A 105 17.81 -5.44 5.67
CA LEU A 105 17.52 -6.88 5.75
C LEU A 105 18.69 -7.73 5.25
N THR A 106 19.52 -7.20 4.36
CA THR A 106 20.69 -7.90 3.81
C THR A 106 21.92 -7.77 4.69
N THR A 107 22.18 -6.57 5.22
CA THR A 107 23.47 -6.24 5.87
C THR A 107 23.37 -6.00 7.37
N GLY A 108 22.21 -5.56 7.89
CA GLY A 108 21.98 -5.24 9.29
C GLY A 108 22.83 -4.08 9.84
N ARG A 109 23.34 -3.20 8.97
CA ARG A 109 24.36 -2.19 9.34
C ARG A 109 23.81 -0.91 9.94
N HIS A 110 22.55 -0.60 9.68
CA HIS A 110 21.92 0.66 10.05
C HIS A 110 20.93 0.46 11.20
N LEU A 111 20.57 1.55 11.88
CA LEU A 111 19.43 1.53 12.81
C LEU A 111 18.13 1.61 12.00
N TRP A 112 17.11 0.87 12.42
CA TRP A 112 15.79 0.88 11.81
C TRP A 112 15.16 2.28 11.85
N ILE A 113 15.41 3.09 12.89
CA ILE A 113 14.95 4.48 12.90
C ILE A 113 15.42 5.27 11.68
N LEU A 114 16.65 5.07 11.20
CA LEU A 114 17.17 5.72 9.99
C LEU A 114 16.49 5.19 8.73
N VAL A 115 16.25 3.87 8.68
CA VAL A 115 15.54 3.21 7.57
C VAL A 115 14.11 3.75 7.43
N PHE A 116 13.45 4.06 8.56
CA PHE A 116 12.07 4.56 8.59
C PHE A 116 11.94 6.09 8.41
N ILE A 117 13.03 6.87 8.42
CA ILE A 117 13.00 8.34 8.20
C ILE A 117 12.19 8.74 6.95
N PRO A 118 12.38 8.13 5.76
CA PRO A 118 11.63 8.53 4.57
C PRO A 118 10.12 8.39 4.77
N LEU A 119 9.69 7.33 5.44
CA LEU A 119 8.28 7.03 5.68
C LEU A 119 7.67 7.99 6.70
N ILE A 120 8.39 8.29 7.79
CA ILE A 120 8.00 9.29 8.78
C ILE A 120 7.89 10.69 8.13
N PHE A 121 8.83 11.04 7.25
CA PHE A 121 8.79 12.29 6.52
C PHE A 121 7.56 12.40 5.60
N ILE A 122 7.26 11.34 4.82
CA ILE A 122 6.03 11.28 4.02
C ILE A 122 4.79 11.47 4.90
N SER A 123 4.72 10.80 6.05
CA SER A 123 3.58 10.91 6.96
C SER A 123 3.33 12.34 7.43
N ILE A 124 4.39 13.08 7.80
CA ILE A 124 4.27 14.49 8.23
C ILE A 124 3.77 15.36 7.07
N VAL A 125 4.36 15.20 5.88
CA VAL A 125 3.95 15.94 4.67
C VAL A 125 2.50 15.60 4.30
N SER A 126 2.10 14.34 4.49
CA SER A 126 0.76 13.85 4.16
C SER A 126 -0.33 14.50 5.01
N ILE A 127 -0.05 14.92 6.25
CA ILE A 127 -1.01 15.67 7.07
C ILE A 127 -1.39 16.99 6.38
N ALA A 128 -0.40 17.74 5.88
CA ALA A 128 -0.66 18.99 5.17
C ALA A 128 -1.40 18.76 3.84
N ILE A 129 -1.02 17.70 3.11
CA ILE A 129 -1.68 17.34 1.85
C ILE A 129 -3.13 16.90 2.10
N CYS A 130 -3.43 16.17 3.17
CA CYS A 130 -4.80 15.79 3.52
C CYS A 130 -5.69 17.01 3.73
N ILE A 131 -5.22 18.00 4.51
CA ILE A 131 -5.97 19.26 4.74
C ILE A 131 -6.22 19.99 3.42
N TRP A 132 -5.20 20.07 2.56
CA TRP A 132 -5.34 20.67 1.24
C TRP A 132 -6.31 19.89 0.34
N SER A 133 -6.25 18.56 0.37
CA SER A 133 -7.06 17.67 -0.47
C SER A 133 -8.54 17.73 -0.10
N VAL A 134 -8.85 17.76 1.20
CA VAL A 134 -10.23 17.96 1.71
C VAL A 134 -10.82 19.28 1.21
N LYS A 135 -10.01 20.34 1.17
CA LYS A 135 -10.46 21.66 0.68
C LYS A 135 -10.74 21.69 -0.84
N HIS A 136 -10.13 20.80 -1.61
CA HIS A 136 -10.21 20.79 -3.08
C HIS A 136 -10.89 19.53 -3.65
N ASP A 137 -11.59 18.75 -2.82
CA ASP A 137 -12.33 17.53 -3.20
C ASP A 137 -11.52 16.50 -4.00
N ARG A 138 -10.21 16.43 -3.75
CA ARG A 138 -9.31 15.45 -4.37
C ARG A 138 -9.28 14.19 -3.52
N SER A 139 -9.16 13.00 -4.12
CA SER A 139 -8.92 11.73 -3.40
C SER A 139 -7.54 11.70 -2.74
N TYR A 140 -7.46 11.33 -1.46
CA TYR A 140 -6.23 11.32 -0.64
C TYR A 140 -6.03 10.03 0.18
N GLU A 141 -6.43 8.88 -0.37
CA GLU A 141 -6.41 7.58 0.35
C GLU A 141 -5.01 7.21 0.88
N LEU A 142 -3.97 7.35 0.05
CA LEU A 142 -2.59 7.02 0.43
C LEU A 142 -2.03 8.00 1.45
N GLU A 143 -2.26 9.30 1.24
CA GLU A 143 -1.82 10.36 2.15
C GLU A 143 -2.49 10.21 3.52
N LEU A 144 -3.79 9.88 3.57
CA LEU A 144 -4.49 9.61 4.81
C LEU A 144 -3.91 8.40 5.51
N PHE A 145 -3.66 7.31 4.78
CA PHE A 145 -3.06 6.09 5.32
C PHE A 145 -1.69 6.38 5.95
N CYS A 146 -0.83 7.14 5.26
CA CYS A 146 0.48 7.53 5.79
C CYS A 146 0.35 8.45 7.02
N ALA A 147 -0.57 9.42 6.99
CA ALA A 147 -0.76 10.37 8.08
C ALA A 147 -1.22 9.69 9.38
N VAL A 148 -2.22 8.80 9.30
CA VAL A 148 -2.77 8.11 10.49
C VAL A 148 -1.78 7.10 11.06
N ASN A 149 -0.94 6.49 10.22
CA ASN A 149 0.03 5.48 10.66
C ASN A 149 1.40 6.04 11.08
N ILE A 150 1.57 7.36 11.22
CA ILE A 150 2.85 7.96 11.65
C ILE A 150 3.39 7.34 12.94
N LEU A 151 2.51 7.13 13.92
CA LEU A 151 2.88 6.58 15.22
C LEU A 151 3.32 5.12 15.10
N GLN A 152 2.66 4.36 14.23
CA GLN A 152 3.04 2.97 13.96
C GLN A 152 4.44 2.89 13.34
N PHE A 153 4.76 3.75 12.37
CA PHE A 153 6.07 3.76 11.74
C PHE A 153 7.18 4.05 12.76
N ILE A 154 6.92 4.96 13.70
CA ILE A 154 7.84 5.24 14.81
C ILE A 154 7.97 4.03 15.74
N PHE A 155 6.85 3.43 16.17
CA PHE A 155 6.88 2.27 17.07
C PHE A 155 7.56 1.07 16.42
N LEU A 156 7.32 0.82 15.13
CA LEU A 156 7.94 -0.27 14.39
C LEU A 156 9.47 -0.09 14.33
N ALA A 157 9.93 1.13 14.04
CA ALA A 157 11.35 1.45 14.03
C ALA A 157 12.01 1.25 15.40
N LEU A 158 11.41 1.81 16.45
CA LEU A 158 11.93 1.69 17.82
C LEU A 158 11.91 0.25 18.33
N LYS A 159 10.89 -0.53 17.95
CA LYS A 159 10.78 -1.94 18.32
C LYS A 159 11.84 -2.79 17.61
N LEU A 160 12.06 -2.55 16.33
CA LEU A 160 13.09 -3.26 15.56
C LEU A 160 14.52 -2.90 15.99
N ASP A 161 14.72 -1.72 16.58
CA ASP A 161 15.99 -1.29 17.20
C ASP A 161 16.14 -1.76 18.68
N ASP A 162 15.19 -2.56 19.20
CA ASP A 162 15.16 -3.02 20.59
C ASP A 162 15.17 -1.89 21.65
N PHE A 163 14.78 -0.66 21.28
CA PHE A 163 14.63 0.45 22.23
C PHE A 163 13.38 0.30 23.11
N ILE A 164 12.36 -0.38 22.60
CA ILE A 164 11.11 -0.64 23.33
C ILE A 164 10.84 -2.15 23.42
N ASN A 165 10.52 -2.62 24.63
CA ASN A 165 10.22 -4.03 24.90
C ASN A 165 8.71 -4.33 24.90
N TRP A 166 7.89 -3.48 24.27
CA TRP A 166 6.45 -3.68 24.18
C TRP A 166 6.10 -4.90 23.31
N SER A 167 4.93 -5.49 23.53
CA SER A 167 4.41 -6.52 22.63
C SER A 167 4.15 -5.93 21.24
N TRP A 168 4.28 -6.77 20.21
CA TRP A 168 3.95 -6.42 18.83
C TRP A 168 2.49 -5.99 18.71
N GLU A 169 1.58 -6.56 19.49
CA GLU A 169 0.19 -6.08 19.60
C GLU A 169 0.10 -4.56 19.85
N VAL A 170 0.88 -4.03 20.80
CA VAL A 170 0.91 -2.59 21.13
C VAL A 170 1.49 -1.77 19.98
N VAL A 171 2.55 -2.26 19.33
CA VAL A 171 3.17 -1.60 18.17
C VAL A 171 2.17 -1.46 17.00
N PHE A 172 1.27 -2.43 16.84
CA PHE A 172 0.26 -2.46 15.78
C PHE A 172 -1.06 -1.75 16.14
N VAL A 173 -1.21 -1.15 17.33
CA VAL A 173 -2.42 -0.43 17.79
C VAL A 173 -2.98 0.57 16.77
N PRO A 174 -2.18 1.43 16.12
CA PRO A 174 -2.73 2.36 15.13
C PRO A 174 -3.44 1.66 13.95
N LEU A 175 -2.93 0.51 13.47
CA LEU A 175 -3.62 -0.28 12.45
C LEU A 175 -4.88 -0.94 12.99
N TRP A 176 -4.86 -1.46 14.23
CA TRP A 176 -6.07 -2.03 14.84
C TRP A 176 -7.23 -1.01 14.84
N ILE A 177 -6.94 0.24 15.20
CA ILE A 177 -7.93 1.33 15.19
C ILE A 177 -8.46 1.57 13.77
N LEU A 178 -7.58 1.67 12.78
CA LEU A 178 -7.98 1.86 11.37
C LEU A 178 -8.85 0.71 10.86
N MET A 179 -8.48 -0.53 11.15
CA MET A 179 -9.22 -1.70 10.73
C MET A 179 -10.60 -1.76 11.40
N CYS A 180 -10.70 -1.43 12.70
CA CYS A 180 -11.97 -1.31 13.40
C CYS A 180 -12.88 -0.22 12.80
N LEU A 181 -12.32 0.95 12.46
CA LEU A 181 -13.07 2.01 11.78
C LEU A 181 -13.59 1.54 10.42
N SER A 182 -12.74 0.86 9.63
CA SER A 182 -13.13 0.33 8.33
C SER A 182 -14.27 -0.71 8.45
N LEU A 183 -14.28 -1.54 9.49
CA LEU A 183 -15.37 -2.49 9.73
C LEU A 183 -16.71 -1.79 10.01
N VAL A 184 -16.69 -0.69 10.77
CA VAL A 184 -17.89 0.10 11.04
C VAL A 184 -18.42 0.70 9.75
N GLU A 185 -17.54 1.21 8.89
CA GLU A 185 -17.90 1.70 7.56
C GLU A 185 -18.51 0.60 6.69
N VAL A 186 -17.95 -0.61 6.69
CA VAL A 186 -18.54 -1.75 5.96
C VAL A 186 -19.97 -2.03 6.43
N ASN A 187 -20.24 -2.03 7.74
CA ASN A 187 -21.59 -2.27 8.27
C ASN A 187 -22.58 -1.16 7.84
N ILE A 188 -22.15 0.10 7.87
CA ILE A 188 -22.96 1.23 7.38
C ILE A 188 -23.21 1.11 5.87
N GLN A 189 -22.18 0.73 5.12
CA GLN A 189 -22.24 0.61 3.65
C GLN A 189 -23.06 -0.60 3.21
N GLN A 190 -23.03 -1.69 3.99
CA GLN A 190 -23.89 -2.86 3.81
C GLN A 190 -25.38 -2.49 3.91
N ARG A 191 -25.73 -1.49 4.74
CA ARG A 191 -27.11 -0.99 4.82
C ARG A 191 -27.52 -0.12 3.63
N ARG A 192 -26.56 0.43 2.87
CA ARG A 192 -26.80 1.45 1.83
C ARG A 192 -26.55 0.96 0.40
N THR A 193 -25.80 -0.12 0.21
CA THR A 193 -25.36 -0.59 -1.12
C THR A 193 -25.79 -2.02 -1.42
N SER A 194 -25.67 -2.42 -2.68
CA SER A 194 -25.94 -3.79 -3.13
C SER A 194 -25.10 -4.81 -2.36
N PHE A 195 -25.68 -5.98 -2.08
CA PHE A 195 -25.03 -7.09 -1.38
C PHE A 195 -23.62 -7.42 -1.90
N ASN A 196 -23.39 -7.33 -3.21
CA ASN A 196 -22.12 -7.65 -3.85
C ASN A 196 -20.96 -6.71 -3.43
N SER A 197 -21.21 -5.40 -3.28
CA SER A 197 -20.17 -4.47 -2.82
C SER A 197 -19.84 -4.69 -1.35
N ALA A 198 -20.86 -4.93 -0.52
CA ALA A 198 -20.65 -5.23 0.90
C ALA A 198 -19.80 -6.49 1.10
N MET A 199 -20.09 -7.57 0.38
CA MET A 199 -19.28 -8.80 0.40
C MET A 199 -17.82 -8.52 0.03
N ALA A 200 -17.57 -7.76 -1.03
CA ALA A 200 -16.20 -7.46 -1.47
C ALA A 200 -15.39 -6.71 -0.38
N TYR A 201 -16.02 -5.77 0.33
CA TYR A 201 -15.37 -5.09 1.45
C TYR A 201 -15.13 -6.03 2.64
N THR A 202 -16.08 -6.90 2.99
CA THR A 202 -15.89 -7.90 4.06
C THR A 202 -14.73 -8.86 3.74
N PHE A 203 -14.65 -9.37 2.50
CA PHE A 203 -13.55 -10.25 2.05
C PHE A 203 -12.21 -9.51 1.90
N THR A 204 -12.20 -8.19 1.96
CA THR A 204 -10.96 -7.41 1.99
C THR A 204 -10.52 -7.16 3.44
N VAL A 205 -11.42 -6.64 4.29
CA VAL A 205 -11.10 -6.15 5.64
C VAL A 205 -10.91 -7.30 6.64
N CYS A 206 -11.81 -8.30 6.64
CA CYS A 206 -11.75 -9.39 7.61
C CYS A 206 -10.47 -10.23 7.48
N PRO A 207 -10.01 -10.63 6.28
CA PRO A 207 -8.76 -11.39 6.19
C PRO A 207 -7.52 -10.56 6.56
N ILE A 208 -7.51 -9.23 6.33
CA ILE A 208 -6.42 -8.36 6.82
C ILE A 208 -6.37 -8.36 8.35
N LEU A 209 -7.52 -8.31 9.02
CA LEU A 209 -7.58 -8.42 10.48
C LEU A 209 -7.08 -9.77 10.99
N VAL A 210 -7.51 -10.87 10.37
CA VAL A 210 -7.03 -12.22 10.73
C VAL A 210 -5.51 -12.32 10.53
N PHE A 211 -4.98 -11.80 9.42
CA PHE A 211 -3.54 -11.72 9.19
C PHE A 211 -2.83 -10.95 10.30
N GLN A 212 -3.36 -9.79 10.71
CA GLN A 212 -2.76 -8.97 11.76
C GLN A 212 -2.71 -9.71 13.10
N VAL A 213 -3.79 -10.41 13.48
CA VAL A 213 -3.83 -11.24 14.71
C VAL A 213 -2.78 -12.35 14.65
N LEU A 214 -2.72 -13.08 13.52
CA LEU A 214 -1.77 -14.17 13.37
C LEU A 214 -0.32 -13.68 13.39
N LEU A 215 -0.06 -12.50 12.81
CA LEU A 215 1.26 -11.90 12.78
C LEU A 215 1.70 -11.46 14.18
N THR A 216 0.86 -10.73 14.93
CA THR A 216 1.21 -10.29 16.29
C THR A 216 1.47 -11.49 17.20
N ASN A 217 0.60 -12.51 17.17
CA ASN A 217 0.78 -13.70 18.00
C ASN A 217 2.04 -14.48 17.61
N LYS A 218 2.40 -14.52 16.32
CA LYS A 218 3.63 -15.16 15.89
C LYS A 218 4.87 -14.40 16.38
N LEU A 219 4.83 -13.08 16.34
CA LEU A 219 5.95 -12.23 16.73
C LEU A 219 6.11 -12.11 18.26
N ASP A 220 5.02 -12.19 19.03
CA ASP A 220 5.03 -12.13 20.50
C ASP A 220 5.21 -13.51 21.16
N ASP A 221 4.36 -14.48 20.81
CA ASP A 221 4.29 -15.78 21.50
C ASP A 221 5.07 -16.90 20.78
N GLY A 222 5.69 -16.60 19.65
CA GLY A 222 6.50 -17.56 18.90
C GLY A 222 5.70 -18.71 18.31
N LEU A 223 4.46 -18.46 17.84
CA LEU A 223 3.64 -19.47 17.17
C LEU A 223 4.47 -20.27 16.14
N ALA A 224 4.45 -21.61 16.27
CA ALA A 224 5.18 -22.53 15.39
C ALA A 224 4.62 -22.60 13.94
N LEU A 225 3.67 -21.73 13.59
CA LEU A 225 3.12 -21.63 12.25
C LEU A 225 4.15 -21.02 11.30
N GLN A 226 4.23 -21.53 10.07
CA GLN A 226 5.03 -20.92 9.00
C GLN A 226 4.46 -19.54 8.61
N TYR A 227 5.33 -18.61 8.19
CA TYR A 227 4.93 -17.28 7.72
C TYR A 227 3.98 -17.36 6.52
N ILE A 228 4.11 -18.36 5.65
CA ILE A 228 3.18 -18.59 4.55
C ILE A 228 1.75 -18.81 5.04
N VAL A 229 1.58 -19.50 6.18
CA VAL A 229 0.26 -19.74 6.79
C VAL A 229 -0.26 -18.47 7.45
N VAL A 230 0.59 -17.75 8.19
CA VAL A 230 0.25 -16.48 8.83
C VAL A 230 -0.24 -15.46 7.82
N VAL A 231 0.40 -15.40 6.65
CA VAL A 231 0.12 -14.44 5.58
C VAL A 231 -1.03 -14.89 4.68
N SER A 232 -1.44 -16.17 4.70
CA SER A 232 -2.48 -16.71 3.83
C SER A 232 -3.82 -15.95 3.79
N PRO A 233 -4.34 -15.38 4.91
CA PRO A 233 -5.56 -14.58 4.84
C PRO A 233 -5.41 -13.36 3.94
N LEU A 234 -4.22 -12.74 3.91
CA LEU A 234 -3.93 -11.57 3.10
C LEU A 234 -4.01 -11.87 1.59
N PHE A 235 -3.79 -13.13 1.18
CA PHE A 235 -3.98 -13.55 -0.21
C PHE A 235 -5.43 -13.44 -0.66
N VAL A 236 -6.39 -13.70 0.24
CA VAL A 236 -7.83 -13.53 -0.04
C VAL A 236 -8.15 -12.06 -0.28
N SER A 237 -7.61 -11.16 0.52
CA SER A 237 -7.78 -9.72 0.34
C SER A 237 -7.18 -9.24 -0.98
N PHE A 238 -5.95 -9.66 -1.32
CA PHE A 238 -5.34 -9.29 -2.60
C PHE A 238 -6.08 -9.88 -3.80
N ALA A 239 -6.52 -11.14 -3.74
CA ALA A 239 -7.32 -11.75 -4.80
C ALA A 239 -8.63 -10.96 -5.01
N THR A 240 -9.29 -10.56 -3.92
CA THR A 240 -10.51 -9.74 -3.98
C THR A 240 -10.24 -8.38 -4.62
N LEU A 241 -9.16 -7.69 -4.23
CA LEU A 241 -8.76 -6.39 -4.80
C LEU A 241 -8.37 -6.50 -6.29
N ILE A 242 -7.72 -7.59 -6.69
CA ILE A 242 -7.39 -7.88 -8.09
C ILE A 242 -8.68 -8.08 -8.89
N ILE A 243 -9.65 -8.85 -8.38
CA ILE A 243 -10.95 -9.05 -9.03
C ILE A 243 -11.72 -7.72 -9.13
N MET A 244 -11.72 -6.91 -8.07
CA MET A 244 -12.36 -5.59 -8.07
C MET A 244 -11.74 -4.63 -9.07
N SER A 245 -10.47 -4.82 -9.44
CA SER A 245 -9.81 -4.01 -10.48
C SER A 245 -10.42 -4.19 -11.88
N PHE A 246 -11.17 -5.28 -12.12
CA PHE A 246 -11.93 -5.51 -13.36
C PHE A 246 -13.38 -5.01 -13.32
N SER A 247 -13.85 -4.55 -12.15
CA SER A 247 -15.23 -4.09 -11.93
C SER A 247 -15.31 -2.60 -11.58
N SER A 248 -14.20 -1.88 -11.68
CA SER A 248 -14.11 -0.45 -11.40
C SER A 248 -14.75 0.30 -12.57
N LYS A 249 -16.05 0.57 -12.50
CA LYS A 249 -16.75 1.46 -13.44
C LYS A 249 -15.87 2.66 -13.75
N GLY A 250 -15.42 2.75 -15.00
CA GLY A 250 -14.60 3.87 -15.46
C GLY A 250 -15.34 5.18 -15.16
N GLY A 251 -14.72 6.07 -14.40
CA GLY A 251 -15.31 7.33 -13.92
C GLY A 251 -15.56 8.39 -15.01
N ASN A 252 -15.84 8.00 -16.25
CA ASN A 252 -16.30 8.93 -17.29
C ASN A 252 -17.81 8.78 -17.47
N LYS A 253 -18.54 9.61 -16.73
CA LYS A 253 -19.82 10.18 -17.14
C LYS A 253 -19.73 11.69 -17.06
#